data_AF-A0A9E0CZL1-F1
#
_entry.id   AF-A0A9E0CZL1-F1
#
_cell.length_a   1.000
_cell.length_b   1.000
_cell.length_c   1.000
_cell.angle_alpha   90.00
_cell.angle_beta   90.00
_cell.angle_gamma   90.00
#
_symmetry.space_group_name_H-M   'P 1'
#
loop_
_entity.id
_entity.type
_entity.pdbx_description
1 polymer ?
#
loop_
_entity_poly.entity_id
_entity_poly.type
_entity_poly.pdbx_seq_one_letter_code
_entity_poly.pdbx_strand_id
1 'polypeptide(L)'
;MRKRGCQNLGILFFCTIFLKMLCYGLFFFAISSKIGKRHLRIRRWIGKQREGVFMIPLWIWIIAVLLVVGIAMAVLLSSYENKRLTVEYYEIESEKIPEAFDGYRIVFLTDLHCAQFGENNQELIEQIDECRPDMILVGGDMVISRESSNEEVPLALMKELSAKYPIYYADGNHELKLARNEEIFGVRYKDYVHSLKEYNIHHISNETIVIQSETGFISLTAFDLEKKYY
;
A
#
# COMPACT_ATOMS: atom_id res chain seq x y z
N MET A 1 2.38 23.70 -10.38
CA MET A 1 2.23 22.23 -10.53
C MET A 1 2.31 21.84 -12.01
N ARG A 2 3.34 21.11 -12.43
CA ARG A 2 3.42 20.53 -13.77
C ARG A 2 3.44 19.00 -13.62
N LYS A 3 2.26 18.37 -13.71
CA LYS A 3 2.11 16.91 -13.67
C LYS A 3 2.69 16.32 -14.96
N ARG A 4 3.78 15.55 -14.86
CA ARG A 4 4.07 14.50 -15.85
C ARG A 4 3.45 13.22 -15.31
N GLY A 5 2.30 12.85 -15.88
CA GLY A 5 1.62 11.61 -15.54
C GLY A 5 2.47 10.42 -15.94
N CYS A 6 2.96 9.69 -14.94
CA CYS A 6 3.45 8.33 -15.15
C CYS A 6 2.21 7.44 -15.27
N GLN A 7 1.74 7.27 -16.50
CA GLN A 7 0.63 6.37 -16.80
C GLN A 7 1.07 4.92 -16.56
N ASN A 8 0.15 4.15 -15.99
CA ASN A 8 0.08 2.69 -15.80
C ASN A 8 0.58 1.86 -17.01
N LEU A 9 1.87 1.94 -17.35
CA LEU A 9 2.43 1.28 -18.53
C LEU A 9 2.46 -0.24 -18.36
N GLY A 10 2.74 -0.75 -17.16
CA GLY A 10 2.82 -2.19 -16.88
C GLY A 10 1.47 -2.90 -16.99
N ILE A 11 0.41 -2.33 -16.40
CA ILE A 11 -0.94 -2.92 -16.41
C ILE A 11 -1.55 -2.84 -17.82
N LEU A 12 -1.38 -1.73 -18.54
CA LEU A 12 -1.84 -1.63 -19.93
C LEU A 12 -1.08 -2.61 -20.85
N PHE A 13 0.23 -2.77 -20.67
CA PHE A 13 1.03 -3.71 -21.45
C PHE A 13 0.58 -5.15 -21.22
N PHE A 14 0.35 -5.54 -19.95
CA PHE A 14 -0.12 -6.88 -19.61
C PHE A 14 -1.54 -7.15 -20.12
N CYS A 15 -2.44 -6.16 -20.04
CA CYS A 15 -3.80 -6.27 -20.55
C CYS A 15 -3.82 -6.48 -22.07
N THR A 16 -2.94 -5.82 -22.83
CA THR A 16 -2.84 -6.02 -24.29
C THR A 16 -2.27 -7.38 -24.69
N ILE A 17 -1.32 -7.94 -23.92
CA ILE A 17 -0.80 -9.29 -24.16
C ILE A 17 -1.85 -10.35 -23.83
N PHE A 18 -2.55 -10.20 -22.70
CA PHE A 18 -3.60 -11.12 -22.28
C PHE A 18 -4.77 -11.16 -23.27
N LEU A 19 -5.20 -9.99 -23.77
CA LEU A 19 -6.26 -9.90 -24.78
C LEU A 19 -5.83 -10.56 -26.10
N LYS A 20 -4.57 -10.39 -26.51
CA LYS A 20 -4.03 -11.07 -27.70
C LYS A 20 -4.01 -12.59 -27.53
N MET A 21 -3.59 -13.10 -26.37
CA MET A 21 -3.61 -14.55 -26.08
C MET A 21 -5.03 -15.14 -26.07
N LEU A 22 -6.01 -14.41 -25.54
CA LEU A 22 -7.41 -14.83 -25.55
C LEU A 22 -7.96 -14.93 -26.97
N CYS A 23 -7.61 -13.97 -27.84
CA CYS A 23 -7.93 -14.01 -29.27
C CYS A 23 -7.30 -15.22 -29.99
N TYR A 24 -6.05 -15.57 -29.69
CA TYR A 24 -5.40 -16.77 -30.26
C TYR A 24 -6.07 -18.07 -29.79
N GLY A 25 -6.50 -18.14 -28.52
CA GLY A 25 -7.26 -19.28 -27.99
C GLY A 25 -8.63 -19.46 -28.67
N LEU A 26 -9.37 -18.37 -28.88
CA LEU A 26 -10.65 -18.38 -29.59
C LEU A 26 -10.49 -18.75 -31.08
N PHE A 27 -9.41 -18.28 -31.73
CA PHE A 27 -9.09 -18.64 -33.12
C PHE A 27 -8.79 -20.14 -33.26
N PHE A 28 -8.03 -20.71 -32.33
CA PHE A 28 -7.77 -22.16 -32.30
C PHE A 28 -9.03 -22.98 -31.98
N PHE A 29 -9.92 -22.49 -31.12
CA PHE A 29 -11.23 -23.10 -30.87
C PHE A 29 -12.12 -23.12 -32.12
N ALA A 30 -12.12 -22.05 -32.91
CA ALA A 30 -12.86 -21.98 -34.17
C ALA A 30 -12.33 -22.98 -35.23
N ILE A 31 -11.01 -23.20 -35.26
CA ILE A 31 -10.38 -24.20 -36.15
C ILE A 31 -10.68 -25.63 -35.66
N SER A 32 -10.52 -25.89 -34.36
CA SER A 32 -10.81 -27.17 -33.70
C SER A 32 -12.27 -27.60 -33.88
N SER A 33 -13.23 -26.69 -33.69
CA SER A 33 -14.66 -26.98 -33.84
C SER A 33 -15.08 -27.25 -35.29
N LYS A 34 -14.38 -26.68 -36.29
CA LYS A 34 -14.56 -27.02 -37.71
C LYS A 34 -14.04 -28.42 -38.04
N ILE A 35 -12.94 -28.85 -37.42
CA ILE A 35 -12.36 -30.19 -37.60
C ILE A 35 -13.24 -31.26 -36.91
N GLY A 36 -13.79 -30.96 -35.73
CA GLY A 36 -14.71 -31.84 -35.01
C GLY A 36 -16.02 -32.14 -35.76
N LYS A 37 -16.57 -31.18 -36.52
CA LYS A 37 -17.79 -31.38 -37.33
C LYS A 37 -17.59 -32.31 -38.54
N ARG A 38 -16.36 -32.44 -39.06
CA ARG A 38 -16.06 -33.43 -40.12
C ARG A 38 -16.01 -34.87 -39.59
N HIS A 39 -15.64 -35.05 -38.32
CA HIS A 39 -15.52 -36.37 -37.70
C HIS A 39 -16.87 -36.98 -37.24
N LEU A 40 -17.91 -36.15 -37.04
CA LEU A 40 -19.25 -36.60 -36.64
C LEU A 40 -20.01 -37.35 -37.74
N ARG A 41 -19.57 -37.30 -39.01
CA ARG A 41 -20.21 -38.05 -40.10
C ARG A 41 -19.75 -39.51 -40.19
N ILE A 42 -18.60 -39.85 -39.60
CA ILE A 42 -18.01 -41.21 -39.63
C ILE A 42 -18.45 -42.04 -38.42
N ARG A 43 -18.89 -41.39 -37.32
CA ARG A 43 -19.26 -42.05 -36.06
C ARG A 43 -20.63 -42.75 -36.03
N ARG A 44 -21.43 -42.70 -37.10
CA ARG A 44 -22.70 -43.45 -37.17
C ARG A 44 -22.55 -44.93 -37.54
N TRP A 45 -21.34 -45.40 -37.84
CA TRP A 45 -21.14 -46.74 -38.40
C TRP A 45 -20.53 -47.79 -37.44
N ILE A 46 -19.99 -47.40 -36.27
CA ILE A 46 -19.42 -48.37 -35.33
C ILE A 46 -19.93 -48.07 -33.92
N GLY A 47 -20.80 -48.95 -33.43
CA GLY A 47 -21.39 -48.88 -32.11
C GLY A 47 -20.46 -49.36 -30.99
N LYS A 48 -21.01 -49.21 -29.77
CA LYS A 48 -20.63 -49.83 -28.48
C LYS A 48 -19.65 -49.03 -27.59
N GLN A 49 -20.26 -48.14 -26.81
CA GLN A 49 -19.99 -47.81 -25.40
C GLN A 49 -18.88 -48.62 -24.70
N ARG A 50 -17.81 -47.92 -24.27
CA ARG A 50 -17.09 -48.16 -23.01
C ARG A 50 -16.55 -46.82 -22.47
N GLU A 51 -17.17 -46.38 -21.38
CA GLU A 51 -16.69 -45.47 -20.33
C GLU A 51 -15.60 -44.47 -20.75
N GLY A 52 -16.05 -43.33 -21.29
CA GLY A 52 -15.18 -42.24 -21.67
C GLY A 52 -14.63 -41.53 -20.44
N VAL A 53 -13.42 -41.90 -20.00
CA VAL A 53 -12.56 -40.96 -19.29
C VAL A 53 -12.46 -39.74 -20.20
N PHE A 54 -13.09 -38.64 -19.80
CA PHE A 54 -13.13 -37.40 -20.57
C PHE A 54 -11.67 -36.94 -20.73
N MET A 55 -11.02 -37.31 -21.83
CA MET A 55 -9.63 -36.95 -22.11
C MET A 55 -9.58 -35.44 -22.33
N ILE A 56 -9.30 -34.71 -21.24
CA ILE A 56 -9.03 -33.28 -21.28
C ILE A 56 -7.86 -33.08 -22.25
N PRO A 57 -8.07 -32.34 -23.36
CA PRO A 57 -7.01 -32.13 -24.34
C PRO A 57 -5.76 -31.53 -23.71
N LEU A 58 -4.57 -31.97 -24.15
CA LEU A 58 -3.27 -31.49 -23.64
C LEU A 58 -3.14 -29.96 -23.65
N TRP A 59 -3.77 -29.27 -24.61
CA TRP A 59 -3.76 -27.82 -24.68
C TRP A 59 -4.50 -27.13 -23.52
N ILE A 60 -5.50 -27.78 -22.90
CA ILE A 60 -6.17 -27.26 -21.70
C ILE A 60 -5.19 -27.29 -20.52
N TRP A 61 -4.40 -28.35 -20.39
CA TRP A 61 -3.36 -28.44 -19.36
C TRP A 61 -2.26 -27.40 -19.57
N ILE A 62 -1.85 -27.15 -20.82
CA ILE A 62 -0.88 -26.08 -21.14
C ILE A 62 -1.42 -24.71 -20.75
N ILE A 63 -2.69 -24.40 -21.06
CA ILE A 63 -3.33 -23.13 -20.66
C ILE A 63 -3.43 -23.02 -19.14
N ALA A 64 -3.81 -24.10 -18.45
CA ALA A 64 -3.90 -24.11 -16.99
C ALA A 64 -2.54 -23.84 -16.34
N VAL A 65 -1.46 -24.47 -16.83
CA VAL A 65 -0.09 -24.21 -16.35
C VAL A 65 0.33 -22.77 -16.60
N LEU A 66 0.08 -22.22 -17.80
CA LEU A 66 0.40 -20.81 -18.09
C LEU A 66 -0.36 -19.83 -17.19
N LEU A 67 -1.63 -20.14 -16.87
CA LEU A 67 -2.44 -19.31 -15.98
C LEU A 67 -1.92 -19.36 -14.54
N VAL A 68 -1.56 -20.55 -14.04
CA VAL A 68 -0.94 -20.70 -12.70
C VAL A 68 0.39 -19.97 -12.62
N VAL A 69 1.26 -20.10 -13.63
CA VAL A 69 2.55 -19.38 -13.69
C VAL A 69 2.33 -17.87 -13.77
N GLY A 70 1.36 -17.41 -14.55
CA GLY A 70 1.01 -15.99 -14.65
C GLY A 70 0.53 -15.41 -13.31
N ILE A 71 -0.34 -16.13 -12.59
CA ILE A 71 -0.80 -15.72 -11.25
C ILE A 71 0.37 -15.72 -10.27
N ALA A 72 1.20 -16.76 -10.24
CA ALA A 72 2.35 -16.83 -9.35
C ALA A 72 3.32 -15.66 -9.59
N MET A 73 3.61 -15.34 -10.85
CA MET A 73 4.46 -14.20 -11.20
C MET A 73 3.83 -12.86 -10.81
N ALA A 74 2.52 -12.69 -11.00
CA ALA A 74 1.81 -11.48 -10.58
C ALA A 74 1.84 -11.29 -9.06
N VAL A 75 1.66 -12.38 -8.28
CA VAL A 75 1.75 -12.36 -6.82
C VAL A 75 3.16 -12.01 -6.35
N LEU A 76 4.19 -12.57 -6.99
CA LEU A 76 5.59 -12.27 -6.68
C LEU A 76 5.93 -10.80 -6.97
N LEU A 77 5.55 -10.29 -8.15
CA LEU A 77 5.79 -8.90 -8.52
C LEU A 77 5.04 -7.93 -7.61
N SER A 78 3.77 -8.18 -7.33
CA SER A 78 2.99 -7.36 -6.40
C SER A 78 3.59 -7.36 -4.99
N SER A 79 4.06 -8.52 -4.52
CA SER A 79 4.72 -8.63 -3.21
C SER A 79 6.07 -7.90 -3.17
N TYR A 80 6.77 -7.82 -4.30
CA TYR A 80 8.02 -7.07 -4.42
C TYR A 80 7.77 -5.55 -4.46
N GLU A 81 6.81 -5.09 -5.26
CA GLU A 81 6.46 -3.67 -5.36
C GLU A 81 5.92 -3.12 -4.04
N ASN A 82 5.07 -3.87 -3.33
CA ASN A 82 4.51 -3.46 -2.04
C ASN A 82 5.57 -3.33 -0.92
N LYS A 83 6.75 -3.93 -1.10
CA LYS A 83 7.86 -3.85 -0.14
C LYS A 83 8.88 -2.78 -0.50
N ARG A 84 8.73 -2.11 -1.64
CA ARG A 84 9.69 -1.12 -2.11
C ARG A 84 9.39 0.24 -1.48
N LEU A 85 10.16 0.58 -0.46
CA LEU A 85 10.23 1.95 0.06
C LEU A 85 10.87 2.88 -0.98
N THR A 86 10.22 4.00 -1.27
CA THR A 86 10.72 5.04 -2.15
C THR A 86 10.55 6.39 -1.46
N VAL A 87 11.62 7.18 -1.40
CA VAL A 87 11.62 8.54 -0.86
C VAL A 87 11.31 9.51 -2.00
N GLU A 88 10.28 10.33 -1.80
CA GLU A 88 9.88 11.40 -2.72
C GLU A 88 10.18 12.76 -2.07
N TYR A 89 10.87 13.63 -2.81
CA TYR A 89 11.26 14.95 -2.32
C TYR A 89 10.32 16.03 -2.84
N TYR A 90 9.83 16.88 -1.92
CA TYR A 90 9.01 18.04 -2.23
C TYR A 90 9.70 19.29 -1.68
N GLU A 91 9.94 20.25 -2.56
CA GLU A 91 10.48 21.56 -2.19
C GLU A 91 9.33 22.56 -2.05
N ILE A 92 9.23 23.20 -0.89
CA ILE A 92 8.19 24.17 -0.57
C ILE A 92 8.84 25.54 -0.43
N GLU A 93 8.57 26.41 -1.40
CA GLU A 93 9.05 27.78 -1.42
C GLU A 93 7.88 28.75 -1.23
N SER A 94 8.05 29.72 -0.34
CA SER A 94 7.06 30.76 -0.07
C SER A 94 7.70 31.93 0.64
N GLU A 95 7.33 33.16 0.27
CA GLU A 95 7.73 34.39 0.98
C GLU A 95 7.26 34.43 2.45
N LYS A 96 6.31 33.56 2.81
CA LYS A 96 5.80 33.42 4.18
C LYS A 96 6.65 32.50 5.05
N ILE A 97 7.58 31.74 4.47
CA ILE A 97 8.50 30.87 5.22
C ILE A 97 9.72 31.71 5.59
N PRO A 98 10.05 31.87 6.88
CA PRO A 98 11.23 32.63 7.29
C PRO A 98 12.53 32.01 6.77
N GLU A 99 13.53 32.84 6.47
CA GLU A 99 14.88 32.38 6.06
C GLU A 99 15.51 31.42 7.08
N ALA A 100 15.11 31.49 8.35
CA ALA A 100 15.52 30.58 9.42
C ALA A 100 15.15 29.11 9.17
N PHE A 101 14.24 28.85 8.24
CA PHE A 101 13.80 27.52 7.81
C PHE A 101 14.34 27.17 6.41
N ASP A 102 15.28 27.94 5.86
CA ASP A 102 15.95 27.57 4.62
C ASP A 102 16.75 26.26 4.81
N GLY A 103 16.55 25.32 3.90
CA GLY A 103 17.11 23.97 4.00
C GLY A 103 16.53 23.09 5.10
N TYR A 104 15.49 23.54 5.82
CA TYR A 104 14.84 22.77 6.88
C TYR A 104 14.12 21.54 6.31
N ARG A 105 14.45 20.36 6.85
CA ARG A 105 14.01 19.07 6.31
C ARG A 105 12.94 18.45 7.18
N ILE A 106 11.80 18.17 6.55
CA ILE A 106 10.67 17.50 7.19
C ILE A 106 10.45 16.18 6.49
N VAL A 107 10.49 15.09 7.26
CA VAL A 107 10.01 13.79 6.79
C VAL A 107 8.53 13.67 7.16
N PHE A 108 7.69 13.34 6.18
CA PHE A 108 6.26 13.14 6.38
C PHE A 108 5.91 11.66 6.21
N LEU A 109 5.37 11.04 7.28
CA LEU A 109 4.94 9.64 7.31
C LEU A 109 3.42 9.58 7.43
N THR A 110 2.78 8.69 6.67
CA THR A 110 1.33 8.50 6.70
C THR A 110 0.97 7.12 6.14
N ASP A 111 -0.19 6.58 6.53
CA ASP A 111 -0.81 5.38 5.92
C ASP A 111 0.07 4.11 5.96
N LEU A 112 0.90 3.95 6.99
CA LEU A 112 1.73 2.75 7.13
C LEU A 112 0.91 1.52 7.53
N HIS A 113 -0.21 1.67 8.24
CA HIS A 113 -1.11 0.56 8.64
C HIS A 113 -0.38 -0.67 9.22
N CYS A 114 0.43 -0.47 10.26
CA CYS A 114 1.26 -1.52 10.88
C CYS A 114 2.21 -2.24 9.90
N ALA A 115 2.53 -1.65 8.75
CA ALA A 115 3.51 -2.20 7.83
C ALA A 115 4.90 -2.21 8.49
N GLN A 116 5.66 -3.24 8.13
CA GLN A 116 7.02 -3.42 8.59
C GLN A 116 7.97 -3.60 7.41
N PHE A 117 9.00 -2.76 7.33
CA PHE A 117 10.00 -2.77 6.26
C PHE A 117 11.34 -3.23 6.83
N GLY A 118 11.76 -4.44 6.47
CA GLY A 118 12.88 -5.12 7.12
C GLY A 118 12.56 -5.57 8.55
N GLU A 119 13.58 -6.07 9.25
CA GLU A 119 13.43 -6.42 10.66
C GLU A 119 13.34 -5.14 11.51
N ASN A 120 12.34 -5.07 12.39
CA ASN A 120 12.07 -3.93 13.28
C ASN A 120 12.00 -2.56 12.59
N ASN A 121 11.53 -2.50 11.33
CA ASN A 121 11.48 -1.27 10.52
C ASN A 121 12.85 -0.63 10.20
N GLN A 122 13.96 -1.37 10.32
CA GLN A 122 15.29 -0.82 10.07
C GLN A 122 15.46 -0.22 8.67
N GLU A 123 14.91 -0.84 7.62
CA GLU A 123 15.01 -0.30 6.25
C GLU A 123 14.33 1.09 6.14
N LEU A 124 13.22 1.29 6.83
CA LEU A 124 12.53 2.58 6.88
C LEU A 124 13.32 3.61 7.71
N ILE A 125 13.82 3.19 8.88
CA ILE A 125 14.59 4.05 9.78
C ILE A 125 15.88 4.53 9.09
N GLU A 126 16.60 3.66 8.39
CA GLU A 126 17.80 4.00 7.64
C GLU A 126 17.50 5.04 6.54
N GLN A 127 16.41 4.88 5.78
CA GLN A 127 16.02 5.88 4.78
C GLN A 127 15.64 7.23 5.38
N ILE A 128 14.98 7.23 6.55
CA ILE A 128 14.68 8.46 7.30
C ILE A 128 15.99 9.12 7.76
N ASP A 129 16.93 8.34 8.31
CA ASP A 129 18.22 8.84 8.78
C ASP A 129 19.05 9.43 7.61
N GLU A 130 19.02 8.82 6.43
CA GLU A 130 19.66 9.32 5.21
C GLU A 130 19.10 10.69 4.76
N CYS A 131 17.81 10.94 5.00
CA CYS A 131 17.18 12.23 4.71
C CYS A 131 17.67 13.35 5.65
N ARG A 132 18.19 12.99 6.83
CA ARG A 132 18.61 13.91 7.90
C ARG A 132 17.52 14.94 8.25
N PRO A 133 16.34 14.50 8.68
CA PRO A 133 15.25 15.42 9.03
C PRO A 133 15.58 16.25 10.26
N ASP A 134 15.09 17.48 10.27
CA ASP A 134 15.02 18.30 11.47
C ASP A 134 13.76 17.96 12.31
N MET A 135 12.72 17.42 11.67
CA MET A 135 11.54 16.86 12.33
C MET A 135 10.84 15.79 11.50
N ILE A 136 10.04 14.97 12.19
CA ILE A 136 9.14 14.01 11.56
C ILE A 136 7.70 14.44 11.83
N LEU A 137 6.91 14.54 10.77
CA LEU A 137 5.48 14.73 10.82
C LEU A 137 4.80 13.40 10.51
N VAL A 138 3.84 13.00 11.35
CA VAL A 138 3.00 11.83 11.12
C VAL A 138 1.58 12.29 10.83
N GLY A 139 1.10 12.01 9.62
CA GLY A 139 -0.24 12.36 9.12
C GLY A 139 -1.36 11.42 9.56
N GLY A 140 -1.02 10.35 10.27
CA GLY A 140 -1.97 9.35 10.76
C GLY A 140 -1.99 8.06 9.95
N ASP A 141 -2.94 7.19 10.25
CA ASP A 141 -3.13 5.86 9.62
C ASP A 141 -1.90 4.94 9.77
N MET A 142 -1.21 5.06 10.91
CA MET A 142 -0.10 4.17 11.25
C MET A 142 -0.59 2.84 11.83
N VAL A 143 -1.79 2.84 12.40
CA VAL A 143 -2.43 1.67 13.00
C VAL A 143 -3.51 1.08 12.11
N ILE A 144 -3.95 -0.14 12.42
CA ILE A 144 -5.12 -0.77 11.81
C ILE A 144 -6.24 -0.87 12.84
N SER A 145 -7.41 -0.33 12.52
CA SER A 145 -8.63 -0.44 13.34
C SER A 145 -9.36 -1.79 13.11
N ARG A 146 -8.74 -2.91 13.52
CA ARG A 146 -9.33 -4.27 13.50
C ARG A 146 -9.20 -4.91 14.87
N GLU A 147 -10.17 -5.70 15.30
CA GLU A 147 -10.14 -6.32 16.65
C GLU A 147 -8.92 -7.24 16.85
N SER A 148 -8.44 -7.88 15.79
CA SER A 148 -7.30 -8.80 15.83
C SER A 148 -5.93 -8.13 15.65
N SER A 149 -5.85 -6.81 15.41
CA SER A 149 -4.57 -6.11 15.27
C SER A 149 -4.08 -5.61 16.62
N ASN A 150 -2.77 -5.42 16.71
CA ASN A 150 -2.11 -4.71 17.81
C ASN A 150 -1.30 -3.52 17.26
N GLU A 151 -0.90 -2.63 18.18
CA GLU A 151 -0.15 -1.41 17.90
C GLU A 151 1.36 -1.57 18.14
N GLU A 152 1.86 -2.80 18.35
CA GLU A 152 3.26 -3.06 18.70
C GLU A 152 4.25 -2.57 17.64
N VAL A 153 3.98 -2.87 16.36
CA VAL A 153 4.83 -2.46 15.22
C VAL A 153 4.94 -0.94 15.09
N PRO A 154 3.82 -0.17 15.02
CA PRO A 154 3.91 1.28 14.95
C PRO A 154 4.51 1.89 16.22
N LEU A 155 4.21 1.36 17.42
CA LEU A 155 4.82 1.86 18.66
C LEU A 155 6.33 1.64 18.71
N ALA A 156 6.83 0.48 18.27
CA ALA A 156 8.26 0.21 18.20
C ALA A 156 8.97 1.18 17.24
N LEU A 157 8.39 1.42 16.06
CA LEU A 157 8.91 2.40 15.09
C LEU A 157 8.94 3.82 15.69
N MET A 158 7.82 4.25 16.27
CA MET A 158 7.70 5.58 16.88
C MET A 158 8.69 5.79 18.02
N LYS A 159 8.91 4.76 18.85
CA LYS A 159 9.89 4.79 19.94
C LYS A 159 11.33 4.93 19.45
N GLU A 160 11.70 4.21 18.40
CA GLU A 160 13.05 4.30 17.81
C GLU A 160 13.29 5.69 17.19
N LEU A 161 12.31 6.19 16.45
CA LEU A 161 12.42 7.49 15.77
C LEU A 161 12.40 8.66 16.77
N SER A 162 11.60 8.60 17.84
CA SER A 162 11.50 9.69 18.81
C SER A 162 12.75 9.87 19.65
N ALA A 163 13.59 8.83 19.75
CA ALA A 163 14.90 8.93 20.37
C ALA A 163 15.91 9.76 19.55
N LYS A 164 15.64 9.97 18.25
CA LYS A 164 16.54 10.66 17.31
C LYS A 164 16.00 12.01 16.85
N TYR A 165 14.69 12.12 16.65
CA TYR A 165 14.04 13.27 16.02
C TYR A 165 12.80 13.72 16.81
N PRO A 166 12.48 15.03 16.82
CA PRO A 166 11.18 15.48 17.30
C PRO A 166 10.08 14.98 16.36
N ILE A 167 9.03 14.41 16.94
CA ILE A 167 7.90 13.85 16.19
C ILE A 167 6.61 14.59 16.57
N TYR A 168 5.89 15.02 15.55
CA TYR A 168 4.54 15.57 15.67
C TYR A 168 3.55 14.64 15.00
N TYR A 169 2.59 14.14 15.78
CA TYR A 169 1.68 13.07 15.37
C TYR A 169 0.25 13.57 15.32
N ALA A 170 -0.38 13.47 14.15
CA ALA A 170 -1.81 13.69 13.94
C ALA A 170 -2.56 12.37 13.78
N ASP A 171 -3.85 12.35 14.12
CA ASP A 171 -4.68 11.16 13.98
C ASP A 171 -5.19 10.97 12.55
N GLY A 172 -5.12 9.73 12.07
CA GLY A 172 -5.71 9.30 10.81
C GLY A 172 -7.12 8.75 11.02
N ASN A 173 -7.70 8.22 9.94
CA ASN A 173 -9.01 7.58 9.99
C ASN A 173 -9.02 6.36 10.93
N HIS A 174 -7.97 5.56 10.93
CA HIS A 174 -7.88 4.37 11.77
C HIS A 174 -7.77 4.71 13.25
N GLU A 175 -6.93 5.68 13.62
CA GLU A 175 -6.84 6.18 15.00
C GLU A 175 -8.17 6.79 15.45
N LEU A 176 -8.78 7.65 14.62
CA LEU A 176 -10.09 8.25 14.92
C LEU A 176 -11.20 7.20 15.02
N LYS A 177 -11.13 6.11 14.26
CA LYS A 177 -12.08 5.01 14.36
C LYS A 177 -11.91 4.21 15.65
N LEU A 178 -10.68 3.99 16.11
CA LEU A 178 -10.43 3.43 17.43
C LEU A 178 -10.99 4.35 18.53
N ALA A 179 -10.77 5.67 18.42
CA ALA A 179 -11.24 6.66 19.37
C ALA A 179 -12.78 6.78 19.43
N ARG A 180 -13.46 6.69 18.28
CA ARG A 180 -14.92 6.87 18.18
C ARG A 180 -15.73 5.64 18.58
N ASN A 181 -15.11 4.46 18.56
CA ASN A 181 -15.77 3.18 18.78
C ASN A 181 -15.17 2.45 19.99
N GLU A 182 -15.04 3.14 21.12
CA GLU A 182 -14.50 2.57 22.36
C GLU A 182 -15.28 1.34 22.84
N GLU A 183 -16.57 1.23 22.51
CA GLU A 183 -17.39 0.06 22.81
C GLU A 183 -16.95 -1.22 22.09
N ILE A 184 -16.25 -1.08 20.96
CA ILE A 184 -15.71 -2.19 20.16
C ILE A 184 -14.24 -2.42 20.47
N PHE A 185 -13.46 -1.33 20.51
CA PHE A 185 -12.00 -1.40 20.60
C PHE A 185 -11.44 -1.18 22.01
N GLY A 186 -12.30 -0.90 22.98
CA GLY A 186 -11.92 -0.68 24.38
C GLY A 186 -11.00 0.53 24.54
N VAL A 187 -9.93 0.35 25.32
CA VAL A 187 -8.98 1.41 25.67
C VAL A 187 -7.82 1.58 24.68
N ARG A 188 -7.79 0.81 23.58
CA ARG A 188 -6.66 0.77 22.64
C ARG A 188 -6.18 2.13 22.16
N TYR A 189 -7.11 3.03 21.78
CA TYR A 189 -6.74 4.38 21.37
C TYR A 189 -6.05 5.16 22.50
N LYS A 190 -6.59 5.07 23.72
CA LYS A 190 -6.03 5.75 24.90
C LYS A 190 -4.66 5.20 25.26
N ASP A 191 -4.48 3.89 25.21
CA ASP A 191 -3.20 3.22 25.47
C ASP A 191 -2.17 3.62 24.41
N TYR A 192 -2.55 3.64 23.13
CA TYR A 192 -1.68 4.05 22.03
C TYR A 192 -1.22 5.50 22.20
N VAL A 193 -2.15 6.44 22.39
CA VAL A 193 -1.81 7.86 22.61
C VAL A 193 -1.00 8.05 23.90
N HIS A 194 -1.26 7.26 24.93
CA HIS A 194 -0.46 7.27 26.16
C HIS A 194 0.98 6.86 25.89
N SER A 195 1.21 5.76 25.18
CA SER A 195 2.55 5.31 24.79
C SER A 195 3.29 6.32 23.90
N LEU A 196 2.60 6.96 22.95
CA LEU A 196 3.20 8.05 22.15
C LEU A 196 3.71 9.18 23.06
N LYS A 197 2.91 9.60 24.05
CA LYS A 197 3.31 10.64 25.01
C LYS A 197 4.47 10.20 25.89
N GLU A 198 4.52 8.95 26.33
CA GLU A 198 5.67 8.40 27.08
C GLU A 198 6.97 8.44 26.27
N TYR A 199 6.88 8.36 24.93
CA TYR A 199 8.03 8.47 24.03
C TYR A 199 8.40 9.92 23.68
N ASN A 200 7.82 10.91 24.39
CA ASN A 200 7.96 12.34 24.14
C ASN A 200 7.49 12.77 22.73
N ILE A 201 6.53 12.03 22.15
CA ILE A 201 5.94 12.39 20.87
C ILE A 201 4.81 13.40 21.10
N HIS A 202 4.81 14.47 20.32
CA HIS A 202 3.80 15.50 20.36
C HIS A 202 2.56 15.04 19.57
N HIS A 203 1.63 14.38 20.25
CA HIS A 203 0.30 14.10 19.68
C HIS A 203 -0.54 15.38 19.63
N ILE A 204 -1.05 15.72 18.44
CA ILE A 204 -1.80 16.95 18.14
C ILE A 204 -3.12 16.56 17.49
N SER A 205 -4.25 16.96 18.11
CA SER A 205 -5.59 16.71 17.59
C SER A 205 -6.37 18.03 17.55
N ASN A 206 -6.77 18.45 16.35
CA ASN A 206 -7.46 19.73 16.10
C ASN A 206 -6.80 20.97 16.72
N GLU A 207 -5.48 20.95 16.82
CA GLU A 207 -4.70 22.01 17.46
C GLU A 207 -3.64 22.55 16.51
N THR A 208 -3.21 23.79 16.80
CA THR A 208 -2.09 24.42 16.11
C THR A 208 -0.97 24.66 17.08
N ILE A 209 0.21 24.18 16.74
CA ILE A 209 1.44 24.45 17.46
C ILE A 209 2.35 25.36 16.64
N VAL A 210 3.26 26.05 17.33
CA VAL A 210 4.23 26.94 16.70
C VAL A 210 5.60 26.33 16.85
N ILE A 211 6.29 26.13 15.73
CA ILE A 211 7.68 25.71 15.68
C ILE A 211 8.52 26.98 15.55
N GLN A 212 9.31 27.26 16.58
CA GLN A 212 10.17 28.44 16.61
C GLN A 212 11.57 28.09 16.15
N SER A 213 12.17 29.01 15.40
CA SER A 213 13.59 29.07 15.08
C SER A 213 14.17 30.39 15.65
N GLU A 214 15.47 30.60 15.53
CA GLU A 214 16.16 31.76 16.14
C GLU A 214 15.59 33.12 15.66
N THR A 215 15.16 33.20 14.40
CA THR A 215 14.74 34.44 13.75
C THR A 215 13.35 34.38 13.11
N GLY A 216 12.57 33.30 13.36
CA GLY A 216 11.24 33.14 12.77
C GLY A 216 10.45 31.97 13.35
N PHE A 217 9.24 31.77 12.86
CA PHE A 217 8.41 30.63 13.24
C PHE A 217 7.58 30.11 12.08
N ILE A 218 7.19 28.84 12.16
CA ILE A 218 6.13 28.24 11.33
C ILE A 218 5.02 27.69 12.23
N SER A 219 3.80 27.65 11.72
CA SER A 219 2.66 27.06 12.42
C SER A 219 2.34 25.70 11.82
N LEU A 220 2.23 24.68 12.68
CA LEU A 220 1.79 23.34 12.32
C LEU A 220 0.38 23.13 12.87
N THR A 221 -0.58 22.88 11.99
CA THR A 221 -1.98 22.61 12.36
C THR A 221 -2.32 21.17 12.05
N ALA A 222 -2.73 20.41 13.06
CA ALA A 222 -3.35 19.09 12.88
C ALA A 222 -4.87 19.25 12.81
N PHE A 223 -5.51 18.48 11.93
CA PHE A 223 -6.96 18.57 11.72
C PHE A 223 -7.58 17.18 11.58
N ASP A 224 -8.49 16.86 12.49
CA ASP A 224 -9.15 15.56 12.51
C ASP A 224 -10.41 15.65 11.65
N LEU A 225 -10.41 15.01 10.49
CA LEU A 225 -11.58 15.09 9.62
C LEU A 225 -12.81 14.44 10.30
N GLU A 226 -13.97 15.04 10.04
CA GLU A 226 -15.25 14.46 10.42
C GLU A 226 -15.49 13.12 9.73
N LYS A 227 -16.23 12.21 10.38
CA LYS A 227 -16.57 10.88 9.84
C LYS A 227 -17.17 10.90 8.43
N LYS A 228 -17.86 11.97 8.05
CA LYS A 228 -18.53 12.10 6.74
C LYS A 228 -17.59 12.25 5.54
N TYR A 229 -16.30 12.53 5.78
CA TYR A 229 -15.31 12.75 4.72
C TYR A 229 -14.45 11.52 4.41
N TYR A 230 -14.74 10.39 5.06
CA TYR A 230 -14.06 9.11 4.88
C TYR A 230 -14.95 8.07 4.22
#